data_AF-A0A533TU84-F1
#
_entry.id   AF-A0A533TU84-F1
#
_cell.length_a   1.000
_cell.length_b   1.000
_cell.length_c   1.000
_cell.angle_alpha   90.00
_cell.angle_beta   90.00
_cell.angle_gamma   90.00
#
_symmetry.space_group_name_H-M   'P 1'
#
loop_
_entity.id
_entity.type
_entity.pdbx_description
1 polymer ?
#
loop_
_entity_poly.entity_id
_entity_poly.type
_entity_poly.pdbx_seq_one_letter_code
_entity_poly.pdbx_strand_id
1 'polypeptide(L)' 'MKRRLLQNTFHLLLLAITLALSGCSIGQSVQPWEKGTLARPEMTFEGDRLEKKYTEHIYSSKEAASGGAGVGGGGCGCN' A
#
# COMPACT_ATOMS: atom_id res chain seq x y z
N MET A 1 -25.27 40.48 7.69
CA MET A 1 -23.79 40.46 7.56
C MET A 1 -23.12 39.33 8.36
N LYS A 2 -23.36 39.19 9.67
CA LYS A 2 -22.69 38.18 10.52
C LYS A 2 -22.81 36.71 10.06
N ARG A 3 -23.97 36.31 9.52
CA ARG A 3 -24.19 34.93 9.00
C ARG A 3 -23.29 34.56 7.83
N ARG A 4 -23.03 35.48 6.89
CA ARG A 4 -22.13 35.24 5.75
C ARG A 4 -20.66 35.15 6.18
N LEU A 5 -20.26 35.95 7.17
CA LEU A 5 -18.93 35.84 7.78
C LEU A 5 -18.72 34.50 8.47
N LEU A 6 -19.71 34.02 9.22
CA LEU A 6 -19.66 32.70 9.90
C LEU A 6 -19.62 31.53 8.90
N GLN A 7 -20.36 31.65 7.80
CA GLN A 7 -20.37 30.66 6.71
C GLN A 7 -19.01 30.61 6.00
N ASN A 8 -18.41 31.77 5.71
CA ASN A 8 -17.10 31.84 5.08
C ASN A 8 -16.00 31.29 5.99
N THR A 9 -16.04 31.56 7.29
CA THR A 9 -15.08 30.97 8.25
C THR A 9 -15.22 29.46 8.33
N PHE A 10 -16.44 28.92 8.26
CA PHE A 10 -16.68 27.48 8.27
C PHE A 10 -16.13 26.81 7.00
N HIS A 11 -16.33 27.41 5.82
CA HIS A 11 -15.76 26.92 4.57
C HIS A 11 -14.24 26.96 4.54
N LEU A 12 -13.62 28.02 5.07
CA LEU A 12 -12.16 28.12 5.18
C LEU A 12 -11.59 27.05 6.12
N LEU A 13 -12.26 26.79 7.24
CA LEU A 13 -11.84 25.75 8.18
C LEU A 13 -11.95 24.34 7.57
N LEU A 14 -13.02 24.09 6.81
CA LEU A 14 -13.25 22.83 6.13
C LEU A 14 -12.21 22.59 5.01
N LEU A 15 -11.86 23.63 4.25
CA LEU A 15 -10.79 23.58 3.25
C LEU A 15 -9.43 23.25 3.91
N ALA A 16 -9.11 23.90 5.02
CA ALA A 16 -7.86 23.66 5.75
C ALA A 16 -7.75 22.22 6.27
N ILE A 17 -8.85 21.65 6.77
CA ILE A 17 -8.90 20.25 7.22
C ILE A 17 -8.66 19.30 6.05
N THR A 18 -9.29 19.53 4.88
CA THR A 18 -9.09 18.66 3.71
C THR A 18 -7.65 18.66 3.20
N LEU A 19 -6.96 19.81 3.24
CA LEU A 19 -5.54 19.92 2.89
C LEU A 19 -4.62 19.26 3.93
N ALA A 20 -5.02 19.20 5.19
CA ALA A 20 -4.23 18.51 6.22
C ALA A 20 -4.35 16.98 6.11
N LEU A 21 -5.44 16.47 5.52
CA LEU A 21 -5.68 15.04 5.33
C LEU A 21 -5.15 14.48 4.01
N SER A 22 -4.79 15.33 3.04
CA SER A 22 -4.04 14.89 1.86
C SER A 22 -2.61 14.56 2.28
N GLY A 23 -2.34 13.28 2.56
CA GLY A 23 -1.00 12.81 2.93
C GLY A 23 0.03 12.96 1.80
N CYS A 24 1.09 12.15 1.81
CA CYS A 24 2.16 12.21 0.81
C CYS A 24 1.75 11.82 -0.63
N SER A 25 0.46 11.72 -0.93
CA SER A 25 -0.06 11.50 -2.28
C SER A 25 0.03 12.76 -3.17
N ILE A 26 0.26 13.94 -2.57
CA ILE A 26 0.54 15.18 -3.31
C ILE A 26 2.01 15.18 -3.73
N GLY A 27 2.32 14.41 -4.78
CA GLY A 27 3.68 14.26 -5.30
C GLY A 27 3.69 13.49 -6.62
N GLN A 28 4.88 13.28 -7.18
CA GLN A 28 5.02 12.46 -8.38
C GLN A 28 4.75 10.99 -8.02
N SER A 29 3.78 10.37 -8.70
CA SER A 29 3.58 8.94 -8.63
C SER A 29 4.83 8.22 -9.14
N VAL A 30 5.33 7.25 -8.37
CA VAL A 30 6.45 6.40 -8.78
C VAL A 30 6.10 5.70 -10.09
N GLN A 31 6.93 5.89 -11.09
CA GLN A 31 6.70 5.31 -12.41
C GLN A 31 6.94 3.79 -12.39
N PRO A 32 6.25 3.00 -13.23
CA PRO A 32 6.34 1.54 -13.19
C PRO A 32 7.77 0.98 -13.29
N TRP A 33 8.66 1.66 -14.01
CA TRP A 33 10.06 1.28 -14.20
C TRP A 33 10.98 1.65 -13.02
N GLU A 34 10.57 2.58 -12.15
CA GLU A 34 11.34 2.97 -10.95
C GLU A 34 11.22 1.92 -9.83
N LYS A 35 10.23 1.01 -9.94
CA LYS A 35 10.03 -0.09 -8.99
C LYS A 35 11.27 -0.99 -8.85
N GLY A 36 12.04 -1.19 -9.92
CA GLY A 36 13.25 -2.01 -9.86
C GLY A 36 14.32 -1.47 -8.90
N THR A 37 14.37 -0.16 -8.71
CA THR A 37 15.33 0.50 -7.80
C THR A 37 14.75 0.65 -6.39
N LEU A 38 13.43 0.84 -6.27
CA LEU A 38 12.75 1.12 -4.99
C LEU A 38 12.27 -0.13 -4.24
N ALA A 39 12.05 -1.24 -4.95
CA ALA A 39 11.59 -2.51 -4.37
C ALA A 39 12.64 -3.60 -4.61
N ARG A 40 13.78 -3.48 -3.91
CA ARG A 40 14.86 -4.47 -4.03
C ARG A 40 14.41 -5.83 -3.51
N PRO A 41 14.85 -6.95 -4.12
CA PRO A 41 14.50 -8.30 -3.65
C PRO A 41 14.86 -8.52 -2.18
N GLU A 42 15.93 -7.92 -1.69
CA GLU A 42 16.38 -8.06 -0.28
C GLU A 42 15.45 -7.37 0.73
N MET A 43 14.51 -6.53 0.28
CA MET A 43 13.53 -5.84 1.12
C MET A 43 12.24 -6.64 1.31
N THR A 44 12.11 -7.82 0.68
CA THR A 44 10.96 -8.68 0.88
C THR A 44 10.99 -9.30 2.28
N PHE A 45 9.82 -9.48 2.89
CA PHE A 45 9.71 -10.22 4.16
C PHE A 45 10.09 -11.70 4.03
N GLU A 46 10.10 -12.19 2.79
CA GLU A 46 10.48 -13.55 2.45
C GLU A 46 11.99 -13.61 2.24
N GLY A 47 12.60 -14.68 2.74
CA GLY A 47 14.02 -14.97 2.57
C GLY A 47 14.36 -15.48 1.18
N ASP A 48 15.27 -16.45 1.12
CA ASP A 48 15.69 -17.02 -0.15
C ASP A 48 14.51 -17.64 -0.93
N ARG A 49 14.48 -17.39 -2.25
CA ARG A 49 13.38 -17.84 -3.11
C ARG A 49 13.28 -19.36 -3.22
N LEU A 50 14.41 -20.06 -3.16
CA LEU A 50 14.45 -21.51 -3.22
C LEU A 50 13.95 -22.11 -1.90
N GLU A 51 14.39 -21.55 -0.78
CA GLU A 51 13.91 -21.95 0.55
C GLU A 51 12.40 -21.78 0.70
N LYS A 52 11.86 -20.63 0.25
CA LYS A 52 10.42 -20.38 0.24
C LYS A 52 9.68 -21.45 -0.56
N LYS A 53 10.09 -21.70 -1.80
CA LYS A 53 9.46 -22.72 -2.66
C LYS A 53 9.51 -24.10 -2.02
N TYR A 54 10.64 -24.47 -1.42
CA TYR A 54 10.79 -25.75 -0.77
C TYR A 54 9.83 -25.90 0.42
N THR A 55 9.69 -24.85 1.21
CA THR A 55 8.75 -24.80 2.35
C THR A 55 7.30 -24.88 1.88
N GLU A 56 6.92 -24.16 0.83
CA GLU A 56 5.59 -24.24 0.21
C GLU A 56 5.31 -25.63 -0.36
N HIS A 57 6.29 -26.27 -1.00
CA HIS A 57 6.16 -27.66 -1.47
C HIS A 57 5.91 -28.63 -0.32
N ILE A 58 6.63 -28.50 0.80
CA ILE A 58 6.40 -29.33 1.99
C ILE A 58 5.00 -29.07 2.57
N TYR A 59 4.62 -27.80 2.73
CA TYR A 59 3.36 -27.41 3.34
C TYR A 59 2.16 -27.87 2.49
N SER A 60 2.18 -27.61 1.18
CA SER A 60 1.14 -28.09 0.26
C SER A 60 1.05 -29.61 0.20
N SER A 61 2.17 -30.33 0.32
CA SER A 61 2.16 -31.80 0.35
C SER A 61 1.52 -32.34 1.62
N LYS A 62 1.63 -31.61 2.74
CA LYS A 62 1.07 -32.00 4.04
C LYS A 62 -0.39 -31.56 4.22
N GLU A 63 -0.72 -30.38 3.72
CA GLU A 63 -1.93 -29.64 4.06
C GLU A 63 -2.71 -29.22 2.79
N ALA A 64 -2.69 -30.02 1.72
CA ALA A 64 -3.26 -29.69 0.40
C ALA A 64 -4.73 -29.19 0.42
N ALA A 65 -5.46 -29.46 1.50
CA ALA A 65 -6.85 -29.01 1.70
C ALA A 65 -6.99 -27.52 2.10
N SER A 66 -5.93 -26.83 2.54
CA SER A 66 -6.03 -25.45 3.08
C SER A 66 -5.97 -24.33 2.02
N GLY A 67 -5.70 -24.67 0.76
CA GLY A 67 -5.41 -23.68 -0.29
C GLY A 67 -3.94 -23.22 -0.28
N GLY A 68 -3.44 -22.80 -1.45
CA GLY A 68 -2.02 -22.47 -1.65
C GLY A 68 -1.56 -21.19 -0.96
N ALA A 69 -0.25 -21.11 -0.69
CA ALA A 69 0.39 -19.92 -0.14
C ALA A 69 0.52 -18.81 -1.21
N GLY A 70 -0.53 -18.00 -1.39
CA GLY A 70 -0.32 -16.68 -2.00
C GLY A 70 -1.48 -16.09 -2.79
N VAL A 71 -1.96 -14.94 -2.33
CA VAL A 71 -2.07 -13.75 -3.18
C VAL A 71 -0.69 -13.07 -3.13
N GLY A 72 -0.07 -12.86 -4.28
CA GLY A 72 1.31 -12.38 -4.37
C GLY A 72 1.56 -11.13 -3.53
N GLY A 73 2.61 -11.15 -2.72
CA GLY A 73 3.07 -9.97 -1.99
C GLY A 73 3.38 -8.81 -2.95
N GLY A 74 2.91 -7.61 -2.61
CA GLY A 74 3.25 -6.41 -3.36
C GLY A 74 2.33 -5.22 -3.07
N GLY A 75 2.70 -4.39 -2.11
CA GLY A 75 2.14 -3.03 -1.95
C GLY A 75 0.74 -2.96 -1.34
N CYS A 76 0.27 -1.73 -1.10
CA CYS A 76 -1.11 -1.52 -0.64
C CYS A 76 -2.06 -2.03 -1.73
N GLY A 77 -2.82 -3.08 -1.42
CA GLY A 77 -3.67 -3.81 -2.36
C GLY A 77 -4.87 -3.01 -2.86
N CYS A 78 -4.64 -1.97 -3.64
CA CYS A 78 -5.66 -1.30 -4.43
C CYS A 78 -5.63 -1.87 -5.86
N ASN A 79 -6.52 -2.82 -6.14
CA ASN A 79 -7.05 -3.02 -7.49
C ASN A 79 -7.99 -1.87 -7.85
#